data_AF-X2C0B3-F1
#
_entry.id   AF-X2C0B3-F1
#
_cell.length_a   1.000
_cell.length_b   1.000
_cell.length_c   1.000
_cell.angle_alpha   90.00
_cell.angle_beta   90.00
_cell.angle_gamma   90.00
#
_symmetry.space_group_name_H-M   'P 1'
#
loop_
_entity.id
_entity.type
_entity.pdbx_description
1 polymer ?
#
loop_
_entity_poly.entity_id
_entity_poly.type
_entity_poly.pdbx_seq_one_letter_code
_entity_poly.pdbx_strand_id
1 'polypeptide(L)'
;VNESRKKLSKRDETIIQFIEQYEELGYLPEALFNFIALLGWSPKGEEELFSKEQFIDIFDPERLSKSPAVFDKQKLLWVNNQYMKNLDLDQVSALAMPHLVKAGRVGENPAEEERDWARKVIALYQEQM
;
A
#
# COMPACT_ATOMS: atom_id res chain seq x y z
N VAL A 1 14.19 -10.14 5.45
CA VAL A 1 13.83 -11.38 6.16
C VAL A 1 12.36 -11.30 6.55
N ASN A 2 11.68 -12.43 6.78
CA ASN A 2 10.33 -12.40 7.35
C ASN A 2 10.38 -12.06 8.85
N GLU A 3 9.21 -11.98 9.49
CA GLU A 3 9.07 -11.68 10.93
C GLU A 3 9.81 -12.70 11.83
N SER A 4 9.95 -13.96 11.39
CA SER A 4 10.75 -14.98 12.06
C SER A 4 12.25 -14.93 11.73
N ARG A 5 12.72 -13.83 11.11
CA ARG A 5 14.10 -13.61 10.64
C ARG A 5 14.63 -14.63 9.64
N LYS A 6 13.75 -15.39 8.96
CA LYS A 6 14.15 -16.28 7.86
C LYS A 6 14.25 -15.50 6.56
N LYS A 7 15.09 -15.98 5.63
CA LYS A 7 15.23 -15.37 4.30
C LYS A 7 13.89 -15.47 3.56
N LEU A 8 13.46 -14.36 2.97
CA LEU A 8 12.31 -14.35 2.08
C LEU A 8 12.64 -15.23 0.86
N SER A 9 11.73 -16.14 0.54
CA SER A 9 11.91 -17.05 -0.59
C SER A 9 10.57 -17.28 -1.26
N LYS A 10 10.58 -17.69 -2.53
CA LYS A 10 9.35 -18.07 -3.25
C LYS A 10 8.55 -19.21 -2.59
N ARG A 11 9.17 -19.93 -1.65
CA ARG A 11 8.54 -21.00 -0.86
C ARG A 11 8.00 -20.50 0.48
N ASP A 12 8.24 -19.23 0.81
CA ASP A 12 7.68 -18.59 1.98
C ASP A 12 6.24 -18.17 1.67
N GLU A 13 5.31 -19.08 1.96
CA GLU A 13 3.86 -18.86 1.80
C GLU A 13 3.33 -17.79 2.76
N THR A 14 4.13 -17.38 3.74
CA THR A 14 3.71 -16.36 4.69
C THR A 14 3.74 -14.97 4.11
N ILE A 15 4.40 -14.70 2.97
CA ILE A 15 4.52 -13.35 2.36
C ILE A 15 4.27 -13.41 0.86
N ILE A 16 3.63 -12.36 0.34
CA ILE A 16 3.36 -12.19 -1.09
C ILE A 16 4.67 -11.84 -1.80
N GLN A 17 5.03 -12.66 -2.79
CA GLN A 17 6.36 -12.64 -3.40
C GLN A 17 6.42 -11.78 -4.68
N PHE A 18 5.27 -11.56 -5.32
CA PHE A 18 5.16 -10.85 -6.60
C PHE A 18 4.51 -9.48 -6.40
N ILE A 19 5.05 -8.46 -7.06
CA ILE A 19 4.57 -7.06 -6.90
C ILE A 19 3.15 -6.93 -7.45
N GLU A 20 2.85 -7.61 -8.54
CA GLU A 20 1.56 -7.64 -9.22
C GLU A 20 0.44 -8.12 -8.30
N GLN A 21 0.75 -9.02 -7.35
CA GLN A 21 -0.23 -9.50 -6.37
C GLN A 21 -0.61 -8.43 -5.33
N TYR A 22 0.25 -7.45 -5.07
CA TYR A 22 -0.09 -6.33 -4.18
C TYR A 22 -1.09 -5.39 -4.85
N GLU A 23 -0.98 -5.18 -6.16
CA GLU A 23 -1.98 -4.44 -6.94
C GLU A 23 -3.36 -5.12 -6.88
N GLU A 24 -3.40 -6.45 -7.04
CA GLU A 24 -4.65 -7.21 -6.93
C GLU A 24 -5.33 -7.12 -5.56
N LEU A 25 -4.54 -6.85 -4.50
CA LEU A 25 -5.01 -6.64 -3.14
C LEU A 25 -5.35 -5.19 -2.81
N GLY A 26 -5.15 -4.25 -3.75
CA GLY A 26 -5.48 -2.83 -3.57
C GLY A 26 -4.42 -2.02 -2.83
N TYR A 27 -3.16 -2.48 -2.81
CA TYR A 27 -2.06 -1.65 -2.32
C TYR A 27 -1.74 -0.54 -3.33
N LEU A 28 -1.52 0.66 -2.82
CA LEU A 28 -1.10 1.80 -3.60
C LEU A 28 0.38 1.65 -4.00
N PRO A 29 0.74 1.93 -5.27
CA PRO A 29 2.13 1.83 -5.71
C PRO A 29 3.06 2.76 -4.93
N GLU A 30 2.58 3.94 -4.51
CA GLU A 30 3.32 4.90 -3.70
C GLU A 30 3.60 4.36 -2.30
N ALA A 31 2.62 3.71 -1.68
CA ALA A 31 2.76 3.10 -0.36
C ALA A 31 3.77 1.94 -0.39
N LEU A 32 3.66 1.08 -1.41
CA LEU A 32 4.59 -0.03 -1.61
C LEU A 32 6.01 0.47 -1.90
N PHE A 33 6.15 1.50 -2.73
CA PHE A 33 7.43 2.15 -2.99
C PHE A 33 8.06 2.70 -1.70
N ASN A 34 7.30 3.47 -0.92
CA ASN A 34 7.76 4.03 0.34
C ASN A 34 8.22 2.95 1.32
N PHE A 35 7.39 1.91 1.49
CA PHE A 35 7.73 0.80 2.36
C PHE A 35 9.03 0.10 1.92
N ILE A 36 9.17 -0.23 0.64
CA ILE A 36 10.37 -0.91 0.11
C ILE A 36 11.60 -0.01 0.21
N ALA A 37 11.48 1.29 -0.05
CA ALA A 37 12.59 2.23 0.03
C ALA A 37 13.19 2.30 1.45
N LEU A 38 12.37 2.11 2.49
CA LEU A 38 12.82 2.06 3.88
C LEU A 38 13.38 0.69 4.32
N LEU A 39 13.29 -0.35 3.46
CA LEU A 39 13.89 -1.65 3.76
C LEU A 39 15.41 -1.61 3.57
N GLY A 40 16.12 -1.35 4.67
CA GLY A 40 17.59 -1.32 4.68
C GLY A 40 18.18 0.06 4.43
N TRP A 41 17.34 1.09 4.40
CA TRP A 41 17.74 2.50 4.38
C TRP A 41 16.90 3.27 5.40
N SER A 42 17.41 4.36 5.96
CA SER A 42 16.65 5.17 6.93
C SER A 42 16.88 6.67 6.72
N PRO A 43 15.82 7.49 6.72
CA PRO A 43 15.86 8.94 6.55
C PRO A 43 16.34 9.65 7.82
N LYS A 44 16.64 10.95 7.73
CA LYS A 44 17.10 11.73 8.91
C LYS A 44 15.84 12.09 9.71
N GLY A 45 15.85 11.85 11.01
CA GLY A 45 14.67 12.05 11.85
C GLY A 45 13.78 10.81 11.91
N GLU A 46 12.49 11.02 12.17
CA GLU A 46 11.50 9.99 12.50
C GLU A 46 10.38 9.85 11.45
N GLU A 47 10.45 10.62 10.37
CA GLU A 47 9.45 10.57 9.30
C GLU A 47 9.57 9.25 8.52
N GLU A 48 8.43 8.64 8.21
CA GLU A 48 8.36 7.31 7.56
C GLU A 48 7.50 7.32 6.28
N LEU A 49 6.95 8.46 5.89
CA LEU A 49 6.07 8.61 4.73
C LEU A 49 6.63 9.70 3.82
N PHE A 50 6.95 9.32 2.58
CA PHE A 50 7.56 10.21 1.61
C PHE A 50 7.01 9.95 0.21
N SER A 51 6.83 11.02 -0.56
CA SER A 51 6.71 10.93 -2.01
C SER A 51 8.00 10.43 -2.65
N LYS A 52 7.91 9.98 -3.89
CA LYS A 52 9.07 9.57 -4.68
C LYS A 52 10.08 10.71 -4.83
N GLU A 53 9.60 11.92 -5.04
CA GLU A 53 10.39 13.14 -5.20
C GLU A 53 11.16 13.44 -3.90
N GLN A 54 10.48 13.36 -2.75
CA GLN A 54 11.14 13.49 -1.45
C GLN A 54 12.23 12.44 -1.25
N PHE A 55 12.00 11.17 -1.60
CA PHE A 55 13.05 10.16 -1.55
C PHE A 55 14.26 10.52 -2.41
N ILE A 56 14.05 11.00 -3.64
CA ILE A 56 15.13 11.42 -4.54
C ILE A 56 15.97 12.52 -3.88
N ASP A 57 15.33 13.49 -3.23
CA ASP A 57 16.00 14.63 -2.62
C ASP A 57 16.79 14.26 -1.35
N ILE A 58 16.27 13.32 -0.54
CA ILE A 58 16.86 12.98 0.76
C ILE A 58 17.73 11.72 0.74
N PHE A 59 17.74 10.96 -0.36
CA PHE A 59 18.45 9.69 -0.42
C PHE A 59 19.96 9.90 -0.26
N ASP A 60 20.52 9.16 0.70
CA ASP A 60 21.95 9.17 0.99
C ASP A 60 22.43 7.72 1.11
N PRO A 61 23.31 7.24 0.21
CA PRO A 61 23.80 5.87 0.23
C PRO A 61 24.62 5.54 1.48
N GLU A 62 25.19 6.51 2.19
CA GLU A 62 25.91 6.27 3.45
C GLU A 62 24.99 5.74 4.56
N ARG A 63 23.67 5.86 4.37
CA ARG A 63 22.65 5.47 5.34
C ARG A 63 22.05 4.09 5.09
N LEU A 64 22.59 3.36 4.13
CA LEU A 64 22.26 1.95 3.95
C LEU A 64 22.72 1.14 5.16
N SER A 65 21.82 0.35 5.71
CA SER A 65 22.08 -0.52 6.86
C SER A 65 22.67 -1.85 6.42
N LYS A 66 23.64 -2.35 7.19
CA LYS A 66 24.16 -3.72 7.04
C LYS A 66 23.26 -4.77 7.71
N SER A 67 22.34 -4.33 8.57
CA SER A 67 21.42 -5.22 9.26
C SER A 67 20.32 -5.70 8.31
N PRO A 68 19.89 -6.97 8.41
CA PRO A 68 18.79 -7.46 7.57
C PRO A 68 17.50 -6.68 7.81
N ALA A 69 16.91 -6.13 6.76
CA ALA A 69 15.58 -5.52 6.83
C ALA A 69 14.51 -6.59 7.03
N VAL A 70 13.56 -6.34 7.95
CA VAL A 70 12.41 -7.21 8.19
C VAL A 70 11.25 -6.74 7.31
N PHE A 71 10.63 -7.66 6.59
CA PHE A 71 9.40 -7.38 5.86
C PHE A 71 8.23 -7.54 6.84
N ASP A 72 7.80 -6.40 7.39
CA ASP A 72 6.67 -6.31 8.33
C ASP A 72 5.40 -5.97 7.55
N LYS A 73 4.44 -6.91 7.53
CA LYS A 73 3.19 -6.71 6.81
C LYS A 73 2.27 -5.71 7.48
N GLN A 74 2.29 -5.64 8.81
CA GLN A 74 1.45 -4.69 9.55
C GLN A 74 1.93 -3.27 9.28
N LYS A 75 3.25 -3.06 9.20
CA LYS A 75 3.81 -1.77 8.77
C LYS A 75 3.41 -1.43 7.34
N LEU A 76 3.51 -2.36 6.39
CA LEU A 76 3.07 -2.09 5.01
C LEU A 76 1.57 -1.74 4.93
N LEU A 77 0.71 -2.45 5.66
CA LEU A 77 -0.72 -2.12 5.76
C LEU A 77 -0.93 -0.72 6.34
N TRP A 78 -0.21 -0.38 7.41
CA TRP A 78 -0.29 0.96 8.00
C TRP A 78 0.15 2.03 7.00
N VAL A 79 1.29 1.85 6.32
CA VAL A 79 1.74 2.78 5.27
C VAL A 79 0.65 2.93 4.21
N ASN A 80 0.10 1.84 3.69
CA ASN A 80 -0.97 1.88 2.69
C ASN A 80 -2.19 2.70 3.14
N ASN A 81 -2.64 2.49 4.38
CA ASN A 81 -3.72 3.25 4.99
C ASN A 81 -3.41 4.75 5.08
N GLN A 82 -2.18 5.14 5.41
CA GLN A 82 -1.79 6.55 5.44
C GLN A 82 -1.87 7.20 4.06
N TYR A 83 -1.46 6.50 2.99
CA TYR A 83 -1.63 7.01 1.64
C TYR A 83 -3.11 7.06 1.22
N MET A 84 -3.90 6.04 1.56
CA MET A 84 -5.33 5.96 1.23
C MET A 84 -6.14 7.11 1.85
N LYS A 85 -5.81 7.51 3.08
CA LYS A 85 -6.44 8.64 3.79
C LYS A 85 -6.18 10.00 3.13
N ASN A 86 -5.03 10.13 2.48
CA ASN A 86 -4.63 11.40 1.85
C ASN A 86 -5.18 11.57 0.43
N LEU A 87 -5.76 10.51 -0.16
CA LEU A 87 -6.43 10.59 -1.45
C LEU A 87 -7.81 11.24 -1.30
N ASP A 88 -8.24 11.95 -2.33
CA ASP A 88 -9.61 12.44 -2.37
C ASP A 88 -10.60 11.28 -2.61
N LEU A 89 -11.88 11.50 -2.27
CA LEU A 89 -12.89 10.46 -2.38
C LEU A 89 -13.11 9.99 -3.83
N ASP A 90 -12.88 10.83 -4.84
CA ASP A 90 -12.98 10.44 -6.25
C ASP A 90 -11.89 9.43 -6.62
N GLN A 91 -10.66 9.68 -6.20
CA GLN A 91 -9.53 8.78 -6.38
C GLN A 91 -9.77 7.46 -5.67
N VAL A 92 -10.13 7.48 -4.37
CA VAL A 92 -10.42 6.24 -3.62
C VAL A 92 -11.59 5.49 -4.23
N SER A 93 -12.64 6.20 -4.68
CA SER A 93 -13.77 5.56 -5.35
C SER A 93 -13.36 4.86 -6.64
N ALA A 94 -12.53 5.51 -7.47
CA ALA A 94 -12.03 4.94 -8.71
C ALA A 94 -11.15 3.70 -8.46
N LEU A 95 -10.34 3.73 -7.40
CA LEU A 95 -9.50 2.60 -7.00
C LEU A 95 -10.33 1.43 -6.46
N ALA A 96 -11.34 1.69 -5.62
CA ALA A 96 -12.12 0.65 -4.96
C ALA A 96 -13.18 0.00 -5.87
N MET A 97 -13.71 0.75 -6.85
CA MET A 97 -14.81 0.28 -7.71
C MET A 97 -14.51 -1.04 -8.45
N PRO A 98 -13.34 -1.24 -9.09
CA PRO A 98 -13.00 -2.52 -9.71
C PRO A 98 -13.02 -3.69 -8.73
N HIS A 99 -12.61 -3.49 -7.47
CA HIS A 99 -12.65 -4.53 -6.45
C HIS A 99 -14.08 -4.86 -6.01
N LEU A 100 -14.96 -3.85 -5.91
CA LEU A 100 -16.38 -4.06 -5.61
C LEU A 100 -17.09 -4.82 -6.74
N VAL A 101 -16.78 -4.50 -8.00
CA VAL A 101 -17.30 -5.21 -9.17
C VAL A 101 -16.80 -6.65 -9.20
N LYS A 102 -15.49 -6.88 -9.03
CA LYS A 102 -14.89 -8.22 -8.96
C LYS A 102 -15.48 -9.07 -7.83
N ALA A 103 -15.87 -8.45 -6.72
CA ALA A 103 -16.51 -9.10 -5.58
C ALA A 103 -18.04 -9.31 -5.76
N GLY A 104 -18.62 -8.90 -6.90
CA GLY A 104 -20.06 -8.99 -7.17
C GLY A 104 -20.91 -8.10 -6.27
N ARG A 105 -20.33 -7.03 -5.71
CA ARG A 105 -21.01 -6.06 -4.84
C ARG A 105 -21.62 -4.89 -5.61
N VAL A 106 -21.07 -4.63 -6.80
CA VAL A 106 -21.54 -3.62 -7.75
C VAL A 106 -21.57 -4.27 -9.14
N GLY A 107 -22.56 -3.96 -9.98
CA GLY A 107 -22.62 -4.44 -11.37
C GLY A 107 -21.45 -3.93 -12.23
N GLU A 108 -21.13 -4.61 -13.35
CA GLU A 108 -20.07 -4.15 -14.28
C GLU A 108 -20.37 -2.80 -14.92
N ASN A 109 -21.66 -2.52 -15.14
CA ASN A 109 -22.17 -1.24 -15.64
C ASN A 109 -23.23 -0.72 -14.67
N PRO A 110 -22.82 -0.21 -13.50
CA PRO A 110 -23.75 0.19 -12.46
C PRO A 110 -24.49 1.45 -12.87
N ALA A 111 -25.78 1.49 -12.55
CA ALA A 111 -26.60 2.69 -12.68
C ALA A 111 -26.08 3.79 -11.74
N GLU A 112 -26.49 5.05 -11.98
CA GLU A 112 -26.04 6.20 -11.19
C GLU A 112 -26.33 6.02 -9.69
N GLU A 113 -27.52 5.52 -9.34
CA GLU A 113 -27.90 5.25 -7.94
C GLU A 113 -26.98 4.23 -7.25
N GLU A 114 -26.56 3.19 -7.97
CA GLU A 114 -25.66 2.15 -7.44
C GLU A 114 -24.23 2.68 -7.29
N ARG A 115 -23.77 3.50 -8.24
CA ARG A 115 -22.47 4.20 -8.14
C ARG A 115 -22.44 5.14 -6.94
N ASP A 116 -23.50 5.90 -6.73
CA ASP A 116 -23.63 6.83 -5.61
C ASP A 116 -23.67 6.10 -4.27
N TRP A 117 -24.38 4.96 -4.20
CA TRP A 117 -24.38 4.10 -3.02
C TRP A 117 -22.96 3.57 -2.74
N ALA A 118 -22.28 3.02 -3.74
CA ALA A 118 -20.93 2.49 -3.59
C ALA A 118 -19.96 3.57 -3.12
N ARG A 119 -20.03 4.78 -3.69
CA ARG A 119 -19.23 5.94 -3.27
C ARG A 119 -19.45 6.29 -1.80
N LYS A 120 -20.71 6.31 -1.33
CA LYS A 120 -21.02 6.58 0.09
C LYS A 120 -20.45 5.50 1.01
N VAL A 121 -20.54 4.22 0.61
CA VAL A 121 -19.93 3.12 1.35
C VAL A 121 -18.42 3.27 1.42
N ILE A 122 -17.76 3.58 0.30
CA ILE A 122 -16.32 3.80 0.25
C ILE A 122 -15.91 4.95 1.19
N ALA A 123 -16.65 6.07 1.17
CA ALA A 123 -16.41 7.19 2.07
C ALA A 123 -16.50 6.82 3.56
N LEU A 124 -17.39 5.90 3.94
CA LEU A 124 -17.52 5.43 5.32
C LEU A 124 -16.32 4.61 5.79
N TYR A 125 -15.63 3.92 4.86
CA TYR A 125 -14.55 3.00 5.16
C TYR A 125 -13.15 3.52 4.81
N GLN A 126 -13.03 4.66 4.12
CA GLN A 126 -11.74 5.19 3.64
C GLN A 126 -10.68 5.26 4.75
N GLU A 127 -11.06 5.67 5.96
CA GLU A 127 -10.15 5.77 7.10
C GLU A 127 -9.61 4.41 7.60
N GLN A 128 -10.27 3.31 7.24
CA GLN A 128 -9.94 1.94 7.64
C GLN A 128 -9.39 1.09 6.49
N MET A 129 -9.35 1.62 5.25
CA MET A 129 -8.84 0.94 4.07
C MET A 129 -7.32 0.82 4.04
#